data_AF-A0A135WRA6-F1
#
_entry.id   AF-A0A135WRA6-F1
#
_cell.length_a   1.000
_cell.length_b   1.000
_cell.length_c   1.000
_cell.angle_alpha   90.00
_cell.angle_beta   90.00
_cell.angle_gamma   90.00
#
_symmetry.space_group_name_H-M   'P 1'
#
loop_
_entity.id
_entity.type
_entity.pdbx_description
1 polymer ?
#
loop_
_entity_poly.entity_id
_entity_poly.type
_entity_poly.pdbx_seq_one_letter_code
_entity_poly.pdbx_strand_id
1 'polypeptide(L)'
;MKNERGLTLIELLAVLAVVGIMITLLTTVFINGFRASERSATNQKLQQEANYITETVRKEYLKRQGDITDVEYKNEIKLESDAANKVLKMNGKIISEGYTYSVTPTIARLGSPTFELTIEKDGKSFSVDTIFSKLQ
;
A
#
# COMPACT_ATOMS: atom_id res chain seq x y z
N MET A 1 70.72 1.42 -11.78
CA MET A 1 70.12 1.44 -10.42
C MET A 1 68.78 2.15 -10.53
N LYS A 2 67.65 1.47 -10.26
CA LYS A 2 66.30 2.06 -10.39
C LYS A 2 65.96 2.83 -9.12
N ASN A 3 65.49 4.06 -9.27
CA ASN A 3 65.13 4.97 -8.20
C ASN A 3 63.66 4.74 -7.83
N GLU A 4 63.39 3.98 -6.77
CA GLU A 4 62.03 3.76 -6.26
C GLU A 4 61.66 4.94 -5.37
N ARG A 5 61.05 5.99 -5.94
CA ARG A 5 60.50 7.10 -5.16
C ARG A 5 59.31 6.58 -4.34
N GLY A 6 59.50 6.45 -3.03
CA GLY A 6 58.45 6.05 -2.09
C GLY A 6 57.32 7.10 -2.02
N LEU A 7 56.11 6.61 -1.78
CA LEU A 7 54.89 7.41 -1.59
C LEU A 7 55.07 8.36 -0.39
N THR A 8 54.78 9.64 -0.56
CA THR A 8 54.89 10.59 0.56
C THR A 8 53.64 10.52 1.44
N LEU A 9 53.82 10.77 2.74
CA LEU A 9 52.71 10.72 3.71
C LEU A 9 51.61 11.74 3.39
N ILE A 10 51.99 12.89 2.80
CA ILE A 10 51.07 13.95 2.39
C ILE A 10 50.22 13.52 1.19
N GLU A 11 50.81 12.85 0.20
CA GLU A 11 50.07 12.30 -0.95
C GLU A 11 49.04 11.26 -0.50
N LEU A 12 49.40 10.38 0.43
CA LEU A 12 48.46 9.41 0.99
C LEU A 12 47.29 10.10 1.73
N LEU A 13 47.58 11.14 2.50
CA LEU A 13 46.58 11.87 3.28
C LEU A 13 45.61 12.65 2.37
N ALA A 14 46.13 13.23 1.28
CA ALA A 14 45.31 13.87 0.26
C ALA A 14 44.37 12.85 -0.42
N VAL A 15 44.86 11.66 -0.77
CA VAL A 15 44.02 10.59 -1.35
C VAL A 15 42.93 10.14 -0.36
N LEU A 16 43.29 9.92 0.91
CA LEU A 16 42.32 9.53 1.94
C LEU A 16 41.25 10.60 2.17
N ALA A 17 41.62 11.88 2.12
CA ALA A 17 40.67 12.98 2.23
C ALA A 17 39.66 12.97 1.07
N VAL A 18 40.13 12.81 -0.17
CA VAL A 18 39.26 12.73 -1.36
C VAL A 18 38.36 11.50 -1.30
N VAL A 19 38.89 10.34 -0.90
CA VAL A 19 38.11 9.10 -0.74
C VAL A 19 37.03 9.25 0.34
N GLY A 20 37.34 9.90 1.47
CA GLY A 20 36.35 10.17 2.51
C GLY A 20 35.19 11.02 1.99
N ILE A 21 35.50 12.08 1.24
CA ILE A 21 34.47 12.92 0.60
C ILE A 21 33.64 12.08 -0.37
N MET A 22 34.26 11.26 -1.21
CA MET A 22 33.54 10.39 -2.14
C MET A 22 32.61 9.40 -1.43
N ILE A 23 33.07 8.73 -0.37
CA ILE A 23 32.27 7.76 0.39
C ILE A 23 31.04 8.43 1.01
N THR A 24 31.20 9.63 1.57
CA THR A 24 30.06 10.35 2.18
C THR A 24 28.99 10.73 1.14
N LEU A 25 29.41 11.17 -0.05
CA LEU A 25 28.50 11.47 -1.16
C LEU A 25 27.77 10.21 -1.64
N LEU A 26 28.50 9.13 -1.87
CA LEU A 26 27.94 7.85 -2.31
C LEU A 26 26.92 7.30 -1.31
N THR A 27 27.25 7.35 -0.02
CA THR A 27 26.36 6.87 1.05
C THR A 27 25.06 7.67 1.09
N THR A 28 25.13 8.98 0.90
CA THR A 28 23.94 9.85 0.88
C THR A 28 23.01 9.49 -0.28
N VAL A 29 23.56 9.32 -1.48
CA VAL A 29 22.79 8.90 -2.67
C VAL A 29 22.18 7.52 -2.44
N PHE A 30 22.95 6.58 -1.89
CA PHE A 30 22.49 5.22 -1.62
C PHE A 30 21.32 5.19 -0.61
N ILE A 31 21.43 5.90 0.51
CA ILE A 31 20.37 5.99 1.53
C ILE A 31 19.10 6.61 0.92
N ASN A 32 19.24 7.66 0.13
CA ASN A 32 18.10 8.30 -0.54
C ASN A 32 17.43 7.36 -1.55
N GLY A 33 18.22 6.61 -2.32
CA GLY A 33 17.71 5.59 -3.24
C GLY A 33 16.94 4.48 -2.52
N PHE A 34 17.49 3.97 -1.40
CA PHE A 34 16.82 2.94 -0.61
C PHE A 34 15.49 3.42 -0.04
N ARG A 35 15.45 4.62 0.56
CA ARG A 35 14.22 5.24 1.07
C ARG A 35 13.20 5.51 -0.04
N ALA A 36 13.64 5.88 -1.24
CA ALA A 36 12.73 6.03 -2.38
C ALA A 36 12.13 4.69 -2.81
N SER A 37 12.94 3.63 -2.85
CA SER A 37 12.52 2.27 -3.18
C SER A 37 11.51 1.73 -2.17
N GLU A 38 11.78 1.87 -0.88
CA GLU A 38 10.87 1.46 0.20
C GLU A 38 9.53 2.20 0.14
N ARG A 39 9.58 3.51 -0.14
CA ARG A 39 8.37 4.32 -0.35
C ARG A 39 7.56 3.82 -1.54
N SER A 40 8.21 3.49 -2.66
CA SER A 40 7.55 2.96 -3.85
C SER A 40 6.91 1.60 -3.57
N ALA A 41 7.65 0.68 -2.93
CA ALA A 41 7.16 -0.63 -2.55
C ALA A 41 5.94 -0.55 -1.62
N THR A 42 5.95 0.37 -0.65
CA THR A 42 4.80 0.58 0.25
C THR A 42 3.57 1.09 -0.52
N ASN A 43 3.75 2.04 -1.45
CA ASN A 43 2.65 2.54 -2.28
C ASN A 43 2.05 1.43 -3.15
N GLN A 44 2.89 0.56 -3.72
CA GLN A 44 2.44 -0.57 -4.52
C GLN A 44 1.65 -1.58 -3.67
N LYS A 45 2.13 -1.88 -2.45
CA LYS A 45 1.41 -2.76 -1.52
C LYS A 45 0.04 -2.20 -1.15
N LEU A 46 -0.05 -0.90 -0.86
CA LEU A 46 -1.33 -0.24 -0.61
C LEU A 46 -2.26 -0.41 -1.82
N GLN A 47 -1.81 -0.04 -3.02
CA GLN A 47 -2.63 -0.18 -4.24
C GLN A 47 -3.11 -1.63 -4.47
N GLN A 48 -2.22 -2.61 -4.31
CA GLN A 48 -2.56 -4.02 -4.47
C GLN A 48 -3.61 -4.47 -3.45
N GLU A 49 -3.45 -4.05 -2.19
CA GLU A 49 -4.40 -4.36 -1.12
C GLU A 49 -5.77 -3.76 -1.38
N ALA A 50 -5.82 -2.47 -1.75
CA ALA A 50 -7.08 -1.81 -2.06
C ALA A 50 -7.78 -2.46 -3.26
N ASN A 51 -7.03 -2.83 -4.30
CA ASN A 51 -7.57 -3.55 -5.44
C ASN A 51 -8.11 -4.93 -5.04
N TYR A 52 -7.38 -5.66 -4.19
CA TYR A 52 -7.81 -6.95 -3.66
C TYR A 52 -9.13 -6.82 -2.87
N ILE A 53 -9.23 -5.85 -1.97
CA ILE A 53 -10.44 -5.58 -1.19
C ILE A 53 -11.60 -5.22 -2.12
N THR A 54 -11.37 -4.28 -3.04
CA THR A 54 -12.38 -3.82 -4.00
C THR A 54 -12.93 -4.98 -4.83
N GLU A 55 -12.06 -5.85 -5.34
CA GLU A 55 -12.48 -7.02 -6.12
C GLU A 55 -13.17 -8.08 -5.26
N THR A 56 -12.78 -8.24 -4.00
CA THR A 56 -13.44 -9.14 -3.06
C THR A 56 -14.87 -8.67 -2.77
N VAL A 57 -15.04 -7.38 -2.49
CA VAL A 57 -16.35 -6.74 -2.28
C VAL A 57 -17.20 -6.82 -3.55
N ARG A 58 -16.60 -6.53 -4.72
CA ARG A 58 -17.26 -6.63 -6.02
C ARG A 58 -17.77 -8.05 -6.30
N LYS A 59 -16.94 -9.07 -6.06
CA LYS A 59 -17.33 -10.48 -6.25
C LYS A 59 -18.50 -10.85 -5.36
N GLU A 60 -18.49 -10.40 -4.10
CA GLU A 60 -19.61 -10.62 -3.18
C GLU A 60 -20.88 -9.89 -3.65
N TYR A 61 -20.74 -8.65 -4.13
CA TYR A 61 -21.82 -7.87 -4.72
C TYR A 61 -22.45 -8.54 -5.94
N LEU A 62 -21.64 -9.16 -6.81
CA LEU A 62 -22.13 -9.86 -8.00
C LEU A 62 -22.74 -11.24 -7.65
N LYS A 63 -22.22 -11.97 -6.66
CA LYS A 63 -22.77 -13.28 -6.25
C LYS A 63 -24.22 -13.19 -5.77
N ARG A 64 -24.56 -12.13 -5.03
CA ARG A 64 -25.92 -11.89 -4.52
C ARG A 64 -26.92 -11.55 -5.64
N GLN A 65 -26.51 -11.53 -6.91
CA GLN A 65 -27.38 -11.34 -8.08
C GLN A 65 -28.23 -12.57 -8.43
N GLY A 66 -27.78 -13.78 -8.09
CA GLY A 66 -28.48 -15.01 -8.48
C GLY A 66 -29.71 -15.36 -7.64
N ASP A 67 -29.78 -14.87 -6.38
CA ASP A 67 -30.82 -15.22 -5.40
C ASP A 67 -31.88 -14.12 -5.28
N ILE A 68 -32.60 -13.81 -6.36
CA ILE A 68 -33.74 -12.87 -6.35
C ILE A 68 -35.03 -13.59 -5.91
N THR A 69 -34.95 -14.44 -4.90
CA THR A 69 -36.10 -15.13 -4.30
C THR A 69 -35.93 -15.17 -2.79
N ASP A 70 -35.86 -14.00 -2.15
CA ASP A 70 -36.52 -13.73 -0.87
C ASP A 70 -36.06 -12.40 -0.26
N VAL A 71 -37.03 -11.52 -0.06
CA VAL A 71 -37.12 -10.53 1.03
C VAL A 71 -35.94 -9.55 1.17
N GLU A 72 -36.16 -8.35 0.61
CA GLU A 72 -35.86 -6.94 1.01
C GLU A 72 -34.71 -6.58 2.00
N TYR A 73 -34.15 -7.51 2.78
CA TYR A 73 -33.14 -7.26 3.83
C TYR A 73 -31.83 -8.08 3.67
N LYS A 74 -31.70 -8.96 2.67
CA LYS A 74 -30.50 -9.82 2.47
C LYS A 74 -29.46 -9.29 1.47
N ASN A 75 -29.70 -8.15 0.84
CA ASN A 75 -28.87 -7.64 -0.27
C ASN A 75 -27.78 -6.63 0.14
N GLU A 76 -27.59 -6.39 1.44
CA GLU A 76 -26.56 -5.50 1.94
C GLU A 76 -25.25 -6.24 2.19
N ILE A 77 -24.13 -5.61 1.82
CA ILE A 77 -22.79 -6.02 2.24
C ILE A 77 -22.39 -5.12 3.42
N LYS A 78 -22.12 -5.73 4.57
CA LYS A 78 -21.64 -5.02 5.75
C LYS A 78 -20.12 -5.03 5.80
N LEU A 79 -19.52 -3.86 5.96
CA LEU A 79 -18.09 -3.67 6.08
C LEU A 79 -17.79 -3.02 7.42
N GLU A 80 -16.87 -3.63 8.16
CA GLU A 80 -16.52 -3.21 9.52
C GLU A 80 -15.00 -3.12 9.64
N SER A 81 -14.50 -1.94 9.97
CA SER A 81 -13.10 -1.75 10.31
C SER A 81 -12.88 -1.85 11.82
N ASP A 82 -11.87 -2.62 12.20
CA ASP A 82 -11.36 -2.70 13.57
C ASP A 82 -10.00 -2.00 13.60
N ALA A 83 -10.01 -0.73 14.01
CA ALA A 83 -8.81 0.10 14.05
C ALA A 83 -7.78 -0.40 15.09
N ALA A 84 -8.23 -1.02 16.18
CA ALA A 84 -7.35 -1.52 17.22
C ALA A 84 -6.57 -2.75 16.74
N ASN A 85 -7.25 -3.66 16.05
CA ASN A 85 -6.64 -4.88 15.54
C ASN A 85 -6.11 -4.75 14.11
N LYS A 86 -6.34 -3.61 13.45
CA LYS A 86 -5.96 -3.37 12.03
C LYS A 86 -6.55 -4.41 11.09
N VAL A 87 -7.86 -4.64 11.23
CA VAL A 87 -8.59 -5.66 10.47
C VAL A 87 -9.77 -5.04 9.75
N LEU A 88 -10.03 -5.49 8.52
CA LEU A 88 -11.26 -5.24 7.79
C LEU A 88 -12.09 -6.52 7.69
N LYS A 89 -13.36 -6.43 8.09
CA LYS A 89 -14.32 -7.53 8.02
C LYS A 89 -15.41 -7.22 7.00
N MET A 90 -15.82 -8.25 6.27
CA MET A 90 -16.98 -8.25 5.39
C MET A 90 -17.97 -9.31 5.88
N ASN A 91 -19.17 -8.88 6.27
CA ASN A 91 -20.19 -9.75 6.86
C ASN A 91 -19.67 -10.60 8.04
N GLY A 92 -18.86 -9.99 8.91
CA GLY A 92 -18.23 -10.64 10.07
C GLY A 92 -16.99 -11.48 9.76
N LYS A 93 -16.66 -11.74 8.49
CA LYS A 93 -15.45 -12.48 8.09
C LYS A 93 -14.31 -11.52 7.79
N ILE A 94 -13.12 -11.81 8.30
CA ILE A 94 -11.91 -11.05 7.97
C ILE A 94 -11.57 -11.20 6.48
N ILE A 95 -11.38 -10.07 5.80
CA ILE A 95 -10.96 -10.01 4.40
C ILE A 95 -9.60 -9.35 4.21
N SER A 96 -9.11 -8.55 5.17
CA SER A 96 -7.80 -7.91 5.09
C SER A 96 -7.29 -7.58 6.50
N GLU A 97 -5.97 -7.61 6.68
CA GLU A 97 -5.28 -7.36 7.95
C GLU A 97 -3.99 -6.56 7.78
N GLY A 98 -3.58 -5.85 8.82
CA GLY A 98 -2.29 -5.17 8.90
C GLY A 98 -2.26 -3.74 8.36
N TYR A 99 -3.43 -3.15 8.11
CA TYR A 99 -3.63 -1.75 7.69
C TYR A 99 -4.69 -1.08 8.56
N THR A 100 -4.72 0.26 8.56
CA THR A 100 -5.85 1.01 9.10
C THR A 100 -6.86 1.25 7.96
N TYR A 101 -8.15 1.06 8.23
CA TYR A 101 -9.20 1.15 7.21
C TYR A 101 -10.25 2.20 7.58
N SER A 102 -10.62 3.02 6.60
CA SER A 102 -11.86 3.79 6.57
C SER A 102 -12.66 3.31 5.38
N VAL A 103 -13.91 2.91 5.57
CA VAL A 103 -14.71 2.27 4.52
C VAL A 103 -16.18 2.65 4.64
N THR A 104 -16.89 2.70 3.50
CA THR A 104 -18.36 2.79 3.52
C THR A 104 -18.92 1.56 4.25
N PRO A 105 -19.67 1.74 5.35
CA PRO A 105 -20.01 0.64 6.25
C PRO A 105 -21.05 -0.34 5.67
N THR A 106 -21.85 0.10 4.71
CA THR A 106 -22.91 -0.72 4.11
C THR A 106 -23.06 -0.39 2.65
N ILE A 107 -23.07 -1.43 1.81
CA ILE A 107 -23.33 -1.32 0.38
C ILE A 107 -24.69 -1.95 0.11
N ALA A 108 -25.67 -1.10 -0.19
CA ALA A 108 -27.01 -1.53 -0.57
C ALA A 108 -27.11 -1.65 -2.10
N ARG A 109 -27.89 -2.62 -2.59
CA ARG A 109 -28.09 -2.81 -4.05
C ARG A 109 -29.12 -1.90 -4.68
N LEU A 110 -30.06 -1.40 -3.89
CA LEU A 110 -31.06 -0.44 -4.33
C LEU A 110 -30.48 0.96 -4.09
N GLY A 111 -30.29 1.73 -5.16
CA GLY A 111 -29.67 3.06 -5.13
C GLY A 111 -28.36 3.13 -5.93
N SER A 112 -27.53 4.12 -5.63
CA SER A 112 -26.16 4.24 -6.16
C SER A 112 -25.19 3.57 -5.18
N PRO A 113 -24.78 2.30 -5.39
CA PRO A 113 -23.87 1.59 -4.49
C PRO A 113 -22.47 2.18 -4.61
N THR A 114 -22.19 3.23 -3.83
CA THR A 114 -20.85 3.79 -3.70
C THR A 114 -20.03 2.92 -2.75
N PHE A 115 -18.77 2.74 -3.12
CA PHE A 115 -17.77 2.07 -2.31
C PHE A 115 -16.57 2.99 -2.18
N GLU A 116 -16.43 3.55 -0.99
CA GLU A 116 -15.27 4.32 -0.58
C GLU A 116 -14.42 3.48 0.37
N LEU A 117 -13.13 3.40 0.08
CA LEU A 117 -12.14 2.72 0.90
C LEU A 117 -10.89 3.58 0.98
N THR A 118 -10.43 3.85 2.18
CA THR A 118 -9.09 4.36 2.45
C THR A 118 -8.34 3.34 3.30
N ILE A 119 -7.15 2.98 2.83
CA ILE A 119 -6.20 2.14 3.55
C ILE A 119 -4.98 2.97 3.92
N GLU A 120 -4.44 2.75 5.12
CA GLU A 120 -3.26 3.47 5.62
C GLU A 120 -2.23 2.52 6.23
N LYS A 121 -0.95 2.81 5.95
CA LYS A 121 0.21 2.15 6.55
C LYS A 121 1.45 3.05 6.50
N ASP A 122 2.20 3.11 7.59
CA ASP A 122 3.47 3.84 7.70
C ASP A 122 3.38 5.32 7.26
N GLY A 123 2.29 6.00 7.64
CA GLY A 123 2.04 7.41 7.32
C GLY A 123 1.67 7.67 5.85
N LYS A 124 1.33 6.62 5.11
CA LYS A 124 0.88 6.69 3.71
C LYS A 124 -0.51 6.12 3.59
N SER A 125 -1.31 6.72 2.74
CA SER A 125 -2.67 6.27 2.45
C SER A 125 -2.90 6.05 0.96
N PHE A 126 -3.87 5.21 0.65
CA PHE A 126 -4.42 5.04 -0.68
C PHE A 126 -5.94 4.95 -0.58
N SER A 127 -6.63 5.64 -1.48
CA SER A 127 -8.10 5.70 -1.50
C SER A 127 -8.67 5.19 -2.82
N VAL A 128 -9.76 4.46 -2.72
CA VAL A 128 -10.60 4.01 -3.83
C VAL A 128 -11.99 4.60 -3.62
N ASP A 129 -12.52 5.21 -4.66
CA ASP A 129 -13.92 5.61 -4.78
C ASP A 129 -14.46 5.00 -6.08
N THR A 130 -15.47 4.16 -5.96
CA THR A 130 -16.05 3.48 -7.12
C THR A 130 -17.52 3.15 -6.90
N ILE A 131 -18.18 2.79 -8.00
CA ILE A 131 -19.55 2.29 -8.00
C ILE A 131 -19.59 0.88 -8.57
N PHE A 132 -20.32 -0.01 -7.90
CA PHE A 132 -20.51 -1.37 -8.41
C PHE A 132 -21.74 -1.42 -9.32
N SER A 133 -21.49 -1.36 -10.63
CA SER A 133 -22.51 -1.49 -11.67
C SER A 133 -22.30 -2.75 -12.53
N LYS A 134 -23.37 -3.21 -13.18
CA LYS A 134 -23.30 -4.26 -14.19
C LYS A 134 -22.65 -3.69 -15.47
N LEU A 135 -21.78 -4.46 -16.11
CA LEU A 135 -21.51 -4.28 -17.54
C LEU A 135 -22.75 -4.79 -18.29
N GLN A 136 -23.44 -3.89 -19.01
CA GLN A 136 -24.60 -4.23 -19.84
C GLN A 136 -24.25 -5.30 -20.87
#